data_AF-A0A4U2Y034-F1
#
_entry.id   AF-A0A4U2Y034-F1
#
_cell.length_a   1.000
_cell.length_b   1.000
_cell.length_c   1.000
_cell.angle_alpha   90.00
_cell.angle_beta   90.00
_cell.angle_gamma   90.00
#
_symmetry.space_group_name_H-M   'P 1'
#
loop_
_entity.id
_entity.type
_entity.pdbx_description
1 polymer ?
#
loop_
_entity_poly.entity_id
_entity_poly.type
_entity_poly.pdbx_seq_one_letter_code
_entity_poly.pdbx_strand_id
1 'polypeptide(L)'
;MVSATVLKKLVIPMVYVAEWILFFYVFLCIVAFNMVNFTNVIAIDMAWEEPINFTASFVNSLIVVLGMGLICFFYIKFLAGSRAYKRFKEVVWGVLFAINTVSCVICGSIVYGFNFIHVDGILLLITAFVSALLTMQIIMKQDFEGQ
;
A
#
# COMPACT_ATOMS: atom_id res chain seq x y z
N MET A 1 36.52 17.32 -11.97
CA MET A 1 35.88 16.02 -12.28
C MET A 1 35.68 15.25 -10.98
N VAL A 2 34.43 15.08 -10.53
CA VAL A 2 34.14 14.23 -9.36
C VAL A 2 34.36 12.78 -9.78
N SER A 3 35.26 12.06 -9.09
CA SER A 3 35.51 10.65 -9.37
C SER A 3 34.22 9.83 -9.22
N ALA A 4 33.94 8.92 -10.15
CA ALA A 4 32.76 8.06 -10.13
C ALA A 4 32.60 7.28 -8.81
N THR A 5 33.70 7.05 -8.10
CA THR A 5 33.73 6.41 -6.77
C THR A 5 33.15 7.30 -5.68
N VAL A 6 33.38 8.61 -5.73
CA VAL A 6 32.82 9.60 -4.79
C VAL A 6 31.32 9.78 -5.06
N LEU A 7 30.92 9.79 -6.33
CA LEU A 7 29.51 9.84 -6.72
C LEU A 7 28.74 8.62 -6.23
N LYS A 8 29.29 7.41 -6.38
CA LYS A 8 28.69 6.17 -5.84
C LYS A 8 28.53 6.21 -4.31
N LYS A 9 29.51 6.74 -3.58
CA LYS A 9 29.45 6.86 -2.12
C LYS A 9 28.34 7.78 -1.62
N LEU A 10 27.90 8.75 -2.43
CA LEU A 10 26.80 9.65 -2.08
C LEU A 10 25.43 9.15 -2.57
N VAL A 11 25.37 8.64 -3.80
CA VAL A 11 24.10 8.23 -4.42
C VAL A 11 23.51 7.00 -3.73
N ILE A 12 24.34 6.02 -3.35
CA ILE A 12 23.86 4.77 -2.73
C ILE A 12 23.13 5.02 -1.39
N PRO A 13 23.70 5.77 -0.42
CA PRO A 13 22.97 6.15 0.79
C PRO A 13 21.68 6.93 0.52
N MET A 14 21.72 7.84 -0.44
CA MET A 14 20.57 8.68 -0.78
C MET A 14 19.40 7.85 -1.30
N VAL A 15 19.69 6.81 -2.11
CA VAL A 15 18.68 5.84 -2.57
C VAL A 15 18.07 5.14 -1.37
N TYR A 16 18.87 4.58 -0.44
CA TYR A 16 18.32 3.90 0.74
C TYR A 16 17.41 4.79 1.58
N VAL A 17 17.78 6.05 1.80
CA VAL A 17 16.93 7.01 2.53
C VAL A 17 15.63 7.27 1.76
N ALA A 18 15.70 7.50 0.45
CA ALA A 18 14.54 7.72 -0.39
C ALA A 18 13.57 6.52 -0.39
N GLU A 19 14.08 5.29 -0.38
CA GLU A 19 13.27 4.08 -0.28
C GLU A 19 12.44 4.05 1.01
N TRP A 20 13.05 4.38 2.15
CA TRP A 20 12.35 4.40 3.44
C TRP A 20 11.37 5.57 3.56
N ILE A 21 11.69 6.71 2.95
CA ILE A 21 10.75 7.83 2.84
C ILE A 21 9.51 7.39 2.05
N LEU A 22 9.68 6.73 0.90
CA LEU A 22 8.58 6.19 0.11
C LEU A 22 7.74 5.20 0.93
N PHE A 23 8.39 4.26 1.63
CA PHE A 23 7.70 3.32 2.51
C PHE A 23 6.86 4.05 3.57
N PHE A 24 7.43 5.05 4.24
CA PHE A 24 6.76 5.80 5.27
C PHE A 24 5.54 6.56 4.73
N TYR A 25 5.63 7.17 3.54
CA TYR A 25 4.48 7.79 2.90
C TYR A 25 3.37 6.79 2.57
N VAL A 26 3.72 5.63 1.99
CA VAL A 26 2.74 4.57 1.70
C VAL A 26 2.07 4.09 2.99
N PHE A 27 2.86 3.87 4.04
CA PHE A 27 2.37 3.46 5.35
C PHE A 27 1.37 4.48 5.92
N LEU A 28 1.70 5.77 5.91
CA LEU A 28 0.79 6.82 6.39
C LEU A 28 -0.50 6.88 5.57
N CYS A 29 -0.42 6.76 4.25
CA CYS A 29 -1.61 6.71 3.38
C CYS A 29 -2.52 5.52 3.73
N ILE A 30 -1.93 4.34 3.91
CA ILE A 30 -2.65 3.12 4.31
C ILE A 30 -3.30 3.29 5.69
N VAL A 31 -2.56 3.82 6.66
CA VAL A 31 -3.09 4.05 8.02
C VAL A 31 -4.23 5.05 8.00
N ALA A 32 -4.07 6.19 7.33
CA ALA A 32 -5.14 7.19 7.21
C ALA A 32 -6.38 6.61 6.51
N PHE A 33 -6.18 5.87 5.42
CA PHE A 33 -7.25 5.19 4.71
C PHE A 33 -8.00 4.20 5.59
N ASN A 34 -7.29 3.33 6.32
CA ASN A 34 -7.92 2.35 7.19
C ASN A 34 -8.57 2.99 8.42
N MET A 35 -8.00 4.05 9.01
CA MET A 35 -8.61 4.75 10.14
C MET A 35 -10.00 5.30 9.81
N VAL A 36 -10.17 5.91 8.63
CA VAL A 36 -11.48 6.39 8.17
C VAL A 36 -12.46 5.22 8.02
N ASN A 37 -12.04 4.15 7.36
CA ASN A 37 -12.90 2.99 7.13
C ASN A 37 -13.24 2.21 8.41
N PHE A 38 -12.31 2.12 9.37
CA PHE A 38 -12.58 1.53 10.68
C PHE A 38 -13.52 2.40 11.52
N THR A 39 -13.45 3.72 11.38
CA THR A 39 -14.43 4.59 12.02
C THR A 39 -15.83 4.32 11.46
N ASN A 40 -15.96 4.07 10.15
CA ASN A 40 -17.22 3.68 9.53
C ASN A 40 -17.75 2.32 10.00
N VAL A 41 -16.85 1.38 10.36
CA VAL A 41 -17.25 0.11 11.00
C VAL A 41 -17.90 0.36 12.37
N ILE A 42 -17.46 1.36 13.13
CA ILE A 42 -18.05 1.71 14.42
C ILE A 42 -19.35 2.50 14.22
N ALA A 43 -19.38 3.38 13.22
CA ALA A 43 -20.52 4.25 12.93
C ALA A 43 -21.75 3.50 12.42
N ILE A 44 -21.59 2.32 11.81
CA ILE A 44 -22.73 1.57 11.24
C ILE A 44 -23.76 1.12 12.30
N ASP A 45 -23.35 0.97 13.56
CA ASP A 45 -24.24 0.63 14.68
C ASP A 45 -24.91 1.88 15.30
N MET A 46 -24.55 3.08 14.85
CA MET A 46 -25.17 4.33 15.29
C MET A 46 -26.27 4.72 14.30
N ALA A 47 -27.53 4.51 14.69
CA ALA A 47 -28.73 4.67 13.85
C ALA A 47 -28.97 6.07 13.22
N TRP A 48 -28.12 7.05 13.50
CA TRP A 48 -28.24 8.44 13.04
C TRP A 48 -27.01 8.95 12.28
N GLU A 49 -25.93 8.17 12.17
CA GLU A 49 -24.71 8.59 11.47
C GLU A 49 -24.59 7.90 10.11
N GLU A 50 -24.43 8.71 9.06
CA GLU A 50 -24.03 8.21 7.74
C GLU A 50 -22.52 7.87 7.73
N PRO A 51 -22.09 6.91 6.90
CA PRO A 51 -20.66 6.61 6.75
C PRO A 51 -19.87 7.88 6.41
N ILE A 52 -18.73 8.05 7.08
CA ILE A 52 -17.80 9.14 6.80
C ILE A 52 -17.18 8.89 5.43
N ASN A 53 -17.56 9.72 4.47
CA ASN A 53 -17.00 9.68 3.13
C ASN A 53 -15.65 10.39 3.09
N PHE A 54 -14.75 9.91 2.23
CA PHE A 54 -13.57 10.70 1.89
C PHE A 54 -14.04 11.99 1.20
N THR A 55 -13.62 13.15 1.71
CA THR A 55 -13.92 14.47 1.13
C THR A 55 -13.34 14.66 -0.28
N ALA A 56 -12.44 13.78 -0.71
CA ALA A 56 -11.89 13.75 -2.06
C ALA A 56 -12.83 12.99 -3.02
N SER A 57 -13.01 13.52 -4.23
CA SER A 57 -13.73 12.83 -5.31
C SER A 57 -13.19 11.41 -5.53
N PHE A 58 -14.08 10.44 -5.72
CA PHE A 58 -13.75 9.04 -6.00
C PHE A 58 -12.66 8.89 -7.07
N VAL A 59 -12.74 9.67 -8.16
CA VAL A 59 -11.76 9.63 -9.25
C VAL A 59 -10.37 10.01 -8.76
N ASN A 60 -10.25 11.01 -7.89
CA ASN A 60 -8.96 11.42 -7.34
C ASN A 60 -8.39 10.32 -6.44
N SER A 61 -9.21 9.76 -5.55
CA SER A 61 -8.78 8.67 -4.67
C SER A 61 -8.36 7.44 -5.47
N LEU A 62 -9.09 7.10 -6.53
CA LEU A 62 -8.78 6.00 -7.43
C LEU A 62 -7.44 6.22 -8.16
N ILE A 63 -7.20 7.41 -8.71
CA ILE A 63 -5.94 7.76 -9.36
C ILE A 63 -4.77 7.63 -8.38
N VAL A 64 -4.95 8.09 -7.13
CA VAL A 64 -3.93 7.98 -6.09
C VAL A 64 -3.62 6.52 -5.78
N VAL A 65 -4.63 5.67 -5.57
CA VAL A 65 -4.46 4.24 -5.28
C VAL A 65 -3.74 3.53 -6.42
N LEU A 66 -4.18 3.74 -7.67
CA LEU A 66 -3.56 3.11 -8.84
C LEU A 66 -2.13 3.63 -9.10
N GLY A 67 -1.92 4.94 -8.98
CA GLY A 67 -0.61 5.56 -9.16
C GLY A 67 0.40 5.09 -8.12
N MET A 68 0.02 5.10 -6.84
CA MET A 68 0.85 4.59 -5.75
C MET A 68 1.09 3.08 -5.90
N GLY A 69 0.06 2.32 -6.28
CA GLY A 69 0.19 0.88 -6.55
C GLY A 69 1.20 0.60 -7.65
N LEU A 70 1.18 1.36 -8.74
CA LEU A 70 2.12 1.23 -9.86
C LEU A 70 3.55 1.62 -9.46
N ILE A 71 3.73 2.68 -8.68
CA ILE A 71 5.04 3.04 -8.11
C ILE A 71 5.58 1.90 -7.24
N CYS A 72 4.74 1.35 -6.35
CA CYS A 72 5.11 0.22 -5.50
C CYS A 72 5.46 -1.04 -6.31
N PHE A 73 4.70 -1.32 -7.37
CA PHE A 73 4.95 -2.46 -8.27
C PHE A 73 6.35 -2.39 -8.89
N PHE A 74 6.71 -1.23 -9.45
CA PHE A 74 8.04 -1.02 -10.02
C PHE A 74 9.14 -1.06 -8.96
N TYR A 75 8.88 -0.48 -7.79
CA TYR A 75 9.80 -0.51 -6.67
C TYR A 75 10.13 -1.94 -6.22
N ILE A 76 9.13 -2.78 -5.98
CA ILE A 76 9.31 -4.18 -5.57
C ILE A 76 10.10 -4.96 -6.63
N LYS A 77 9.75 -4.74 -7.91
CA LYS A 77 10.41 -5.39 -9.05
C LYS A 77 11.90 -5.05 -9.12
N PHE A 78 12.28 -3.82 -8.80
CA PHE A 78 13.64 -3.31 -8.95
C PHE A 78 14.35 -3.00 -7.63
N LEU A 79 14.08 -3.79 -6.58
CA LEU A 79 14.71 -3.61 -5.26
C LEU A 79 16.24 -3.59 -5.34
N ALA A 80 16.85 -2.51 -4.82
CA ALA A 80 18.29 -2.34 -4.71
C ALA A 80 18.84 -2.87 -3.36
N GLY A 81 20.12 -3.23 -3.33
CA GLY A 81 20.85 -3.59 -2.11
C GLY A 81 21.33 -5.05 -2.04
N SER A 82 21.89 -5.43 -0.90
CA SER A 82 22.39 -6.79 -0.64
C SER A 82 21.24 -7.81 -0.54
N ARG A 83 21.52 -9.10 -0.75
CA ARG A 83 20.50 -10.17 -0.74
C ARG A 83 19.68 -10.19 0.56
N ALA A 84 20.33 -10.08 1.70
CA ALA A 84 19.67 -10.03 3.01
C ALA A 84 18.79 -8.77 3.16
N TYR A 85 19.28 -7.62 2.71
CA TYR A 85 18.53 -6.36 2.79
C TYR A 85 17.31 -6.36 1.88
N LYS A 86 17.41 -6.92 0.67
CA LYS A 86 16.27 -7.10 -0.24
C LYS A 86 15.19 -7.97 0.39
N ARG A 87 15.55 -9.12 0.95
CA ARG A 87 14.60 -10.02 1.63
C ARG A 87 13.91 -9.34 2.81
N PHE A 88 14.66 -8.60 3.63
CA PHE A 88 14.07 -7.83 4.74
C PHE A 88 13.03 -6.83 4.23
N LYS A 89 13.37 -6.05 3.19
CA LYS A 89 12.42 -5.11 2.59
C LYS A 89 11.19 -5.82 2.04
N GLU A 90 11.36 -6.91 1.31
CA GLU A 90 10.25 -7.69 0.78
C GLU A 90 9.27 -8.14 1.86
N VAL A 91 9.78 -8.65 2.99
CA VAL A 91 8.93 -9.03 4.12
C VAL A 91 8.18 -7.82 4.68
N VAL A 92 8.87 -6.70 4.93
CA VAL A 92 8.25 -5.50 5.50
C VAL A 92 7.15 -4.94 4.60
N TRP A 93 7.42 -4.84 3.30
CA TRP A 93 6.43 -4.39 2.30
C TRP A 93 5.29 -5.40 2.13
N GLY A 94 5.59 -6.69 2.15
CA GLY A 94 4.60 -7.76 2.02
C GLY A 94 3.61 -7.76 3.18
N VAL A 95 4.11 -7.63 4.41
CA VAL A 95 3.26 -7.52 5.61
C VAL A 95 2.37 -6.28 5.53
N LEU A 96 2.91 -5.14 5.11
CA LEU A 96 2.14 -3.91 4.96
C LEU A 96 0.96 -4.09 4.00
N PHE A 97 1.20 -4.62 2.81
CA PHE A 97 0.15 -4.81 1.81
C PHE A 97 -0.83 -5.92 2.18
N ALA A 98 -0.36 -7.01 2.79
CA ALA A 98 -1.22 -8.09 3.26
C ALA A 98 -2.21 -7.60 4.33
N ILE A 99 -1.71 -6.84 5.33
CA ILE A 99 -2.56 -6.23 6.36
C ILE A 99 -3.56 -5.26 5.73
N ASN A 100 -3.13 -4.45 4.76
CA ASN A 100 -4.05 -3.53 4.08
C ASN A 100 -5.15 -4.27 3.32
N THR A 101 -4.82 -5.35 2.58
CA THR A 101 -5.82 -6.19 1.91
C THR A 101 -6.84 -6.74 2.90
N VAL A 102 -6.39 -7.35 3.99
CA VAL A 102 -7.28 -7.93 5.01
C VAL A 102 -8.16 -6.85 5.63
N SER A 103 -7.59 -5.70 5.98
CA SER A 103 -8.32 -4.60 6.60
C SER A 103 -9.40 -4.03 5.66
N CYS A 104 -9.09 -3.84 4.38
CA CYS A 104 -10.06 -3.39 3.38
C CYS A 104 -11.20 -4.38 3.19
N VAL A 105 -10.90 -5.70 3.17
CA VAL A 105 -11.93 -6.75 3.05
C VAL A 105 -12.84 -6.78 4.27
N ILE A 106 -12.29 -6.66 5.49
CA ILE A 106 -13.06 -6.60 6.74
C ILE A 106 -13.95 -5.35 6.77
N CYS A 107 -13.42 -4.18 6.45
CA CYS A 107 -14.22 -2.96 6.42
C CYS A 107 -15.32 -3.04 5.34
N GLY A 108 -14.99 -3.56 4.16
CA GLY A 108 -15.94 -3.76 3.08
C GLY A 108 -17.07 -4.75 3.42
N SER A 109 -16.74 -5.83 4.13
CA SER A 109 -17.73 -6.84 4.52
C SER A 109 -18.67 -6.36 5.62
N ILE A 110 -18.16 -5.62 6.61
CA ILE A 110 -18.97 -5.13 7.73
C ILE A 110 -19.80 -3.92 7.32
N VAL A 111 -19.17 -2.89 6.72
CA VAL A 111 -19.84 -1.62 6.44
C VAL A 111 -20.82 -1.73 5.29
N TYR A 112 -20.45 -2.47 4.24
CA TYR A 112 -21.24 -2.50 3.01
C TYR A 112 -21.89 -3.87 2.77
N GLY A 113 -21.61 -4.91 3.56
CA GLY A 113 -22.17 -6.24 3.35
C GLY A 113 -21.82 -6.84 1.98
N PHE A 114 -20.69 -6.45 1.38
CA PHE A 114 -20.34 -6.72 -0.03
C PHE A 114 -21.33 -6.15 -1.06
N ASN A 115 -22.19 -5.21 -0.66
CA ASN A 115 -23.08 -4.49 -1.55
C ASN A 115 -22.34 -3.29 -2.18
N PHE A 116 -21.61 -3.58 -3.27
CA PHE A 116 -20.72 -2.62 -3.96
C PHE A 116 -21.44 -1.59 -4.83
N ILE A 117 -22.71 -1.28 -4.55
CA ILE A 117 -23.44 -0.20 -5.23
C ILE A 117 -22.88 1.18 -4.78
N HIS A 118 -22.28 1.23 -3.59
CA HIS A 118 -21.64 2.42 -3.06
C HIS A 118 -20.22 2.60 -3.58
N VAL A 119 -19.94 3.81 -4.05
CA VAL A 119 -18.68 4.23 -4.68
C VAL A 119 -17.47 4.02 -3.74
N ASP A 120 -17.64 4.26 -2.43
CA ASP A 120 -16.61 4.02 -1.43
C ASP A 120 -16.32 2.53 -1.19
N GLY A 121 -17.35 1.68 -1.30
CA GLY A 121 -17.20 0.22 -1.28
C GLY A 121 -16.38 -0.29 -2.47
N ILE A 122 -16.59 0.30 -3.66
CA ILE A 122 -15.79 0.00 -4.87
C ILE A 122 -14.33 0.42 -4.65
N LEU A 123 -14.08 1.58 -4.05
CA LEU A 123 -12.73 2.05 -3.77
C LEU A 123 -11.98 1.13 -2.79
N LEU A 124 -12.66 0.67 -1.73
CA LEU A 124 -12.15 -0.34 -0.80
C LEU A 124 -11.76 -1.63 -1.52
N LEU A 125 -12.64 -2.13 -2.40
CA LEU A 125 -12.40 -3.35 -3.17
C LEU A 125 -11.18 -3.21 -4.09
N ILE A 126 -11.07 -2.11 -4.83
CA ILE A 126 -9.93 -1.83 -5.71
C ILE A 126 -8.64 -1.74 -4.90
N THR A 127 -8.67 -1.05 -3.75
CA THR A 127 -7.51 -0.92 -2.86
C THR A 127 -7.07 -2.27 -2.30
N ALA A 128 -8.03 -3.12 -1.90
CA ALA A 128 -7.77 -4.49 -1.46
C ALA A 128 -7.10 -5.31 -2.58
N PHE A 129 -7.63 -5.21 -3.81
CA PHE A 129 -7.14 -5.94 -4.96
C PHE A 129 -5.71 -5.52 -5.36
N VAL A 130 -5.45 -4.21 -5.46
CA VAL A 130 -4.10 -3.68 -5.73
C VAL A 130 -3.12 -4.15 -4.66
N SER A 131 -3.50 -4.06 -3.38
CA SER A 131 -2.64 -4.52 -2.28
C SER A 131 -2.39 -6.03 -2.32
N ALA A 132 -3.40 -6.82 -2.72
CA ALA A 132 -3.27 -8.26 -2.86
C ALA A 132 -2.30 -8.63 -4.00
N LEU A 133 -2.42 -7.95 -5.15
CA LEU A 133 -1.51 -8.14 -6.28
C LEU A 133 -0.06 -7.80 -5.92
N LEU A 134 0.17 -6.71 -5.19
CA LEU A 134 1.51 -6.34 -4.72
C LEU A 134 2.06 -7.36 -3.72
N THR A 135 1.21 -7.89 -2.83
CA THR A 135 1.59 -8.95 -1.90
C THR A 135 1.98 -10.23 -2.65
N MET A 136 1.17 -10.65 -3.63
CA MET A 136 1.47 -11.81 -4.48
C MET A 136 2.77 -11.62 -5.27
N GLN A 137 3.00 -10.42 -5.82
CA GLN A 137 4.24 -10.10 -6.52
C GLN A 137 5.47 -10.30 -5.61
N ILE A 138 5.37 -9.91 -4.33
CA ILE A 138 6.43 -10.11 -3.35
C ILE A 138 6.65 -11.61 -3.08
N ILE A 139 5.58 -12.37 -2.83
CA ILE A 139 5.67 -13.81 -2.55
C ILE A 139 6.31 -14.55 -3.73
N MET A 140 5.80 -14.32 -4.95
CA MET A 140 6.34 -14.95 -6.17
C MET A 140 7.83 -14.63 -6.33
N LYS A 141 8.23 -13.38 -6.08
CA LYS A 141 9.63 -12.98 -6.17
C LYS A 141 10.51 -13.68 -5.14
N GLN A 142 10.02 -13.84 -3.91
CA GLN A 142 10.73 -14.57 -2.85
C GLN A 142 10.94 -16.04 -3.20
N ASP A 143 9.94 -16.69 -3.81
CA ASP A 143 10.06 -18.08 -4.26
C ASP A 143 11.11 -18.24 -5.38
N PHE A 144 11.17 -17.30 -6.33
CA PHE A 144 12.17 -17.32 -7.41
C PHE A 144 13.60 -17.01 -6.92
N GLU A 145 13.79 -16.07 -5.98
CA GLU A 145 15.12 -15.72 -5.45
C GLU A 145 15.57 -16.62 -4.26
N GLY A 146 14.65 -17.46 -3.78
CA GLY A 146 14.85 -18.47 -2.73
C GLY A 146 15.48 -19.77 -3.22
N GLN A 147 15.34 -20.07 -4.52
CA GLN A 147 16.07 -21.10 -5.26
C GLN A 147 17.51 -20.66 -5.57
#